data_AF-A0A1Y3AST1-F1
#
_entry.id   AF-A0A1Y3AST1-F1
#
_cell.length_a   1.000
_cell.length_b   1.000
_cell.length_c   1.000
_cell.angle_alpha   90.00
_cell.angle_beta   90.00
_cell.angle_gamma   90.00
#
_symmetry.space_group_name_H-M   'P 1'
#
loop_
_entity.id
_entity.type
_entity.pdbx_description
1 polymer ?
#
loop_
_entity_poly.entity_id
_entity_poly.type
_entity_poly.pdbx_seq_one_letter_code
_entity_poly.pdbx_strand_id
1 'polypeptide(L)'
;NITAKANPIVISQTVTKSSSQSSSKTNQPPPPPVPRHRNIDSDEVRVMQKVLSNEINLTAEECAKILDSTDWDIHKAIKCIRLRQQLRSHNIHVDCDWSKMLSKFKWNIRQASNYLIATQGVPEDTTEV
;
A
#
# COMPACT_ATOMS: atom_id res chain seq x y z
N ASN A 1 45.02 -23.41 -43.01
CA ASN A 1 43.73 -23.04 -42.38
C ASN A 1 43.74 -23.57 -40.96
N ILE A 2 43.54 -22.68 -39.99
CA ILE A 2 44.05 -22.78 -38.62
C ILE A 2 43.05 -23.51 -37.71
N THR A 3 43.58 -24.37 -36.83
CA THR A 3 42.90 -25.06 -35.73
C THR A 3 42.21 -24.10 -34.76
N ALA A 4 40.99 -24.45 -34.31
CA ALA A 4 40.48 -23.98 -33.02
C ALA A 4 39.65 -25.09 -32.35
N LYS A 5 40.25 -25.72 -31.34
CA LYS A 5 39.60 -26.57 -30.34
C LYS A 5 38.89 -25.65 -29.36
N ALA A 6 37.59 -25.86 -29.13
CA ALA A 6 36.82 -25.09 -28.14
C ALA A 6 36.35 -26.00 -26.99
N ASN A 7 36.95 -25.79 -25.82
CA ASN A 7 36.39 -25.88 -24.46
C ASN A 7 37.50 -25.39 -23.48
N PRO A 8 37.25 -24.91 -22.24
CA PRO A 8 36.08 -25.19 -21.38
C PRO A 8 35.62 -24.12 -20.34
N ILE A 9 34.52 -24.43 -19.62
CA ILE A 9 34.27 -24.32 -18.15
C ILE A 9 33.82 -22.99 -17.46
N VAL A 10 32.74 -23.13 -16.65
CA VAL A 10 32.32 -22.43 -15.38
C VAL A 10 31.64 -21.04 -15.53
N ILE A 11 30.62 -20.58 -14.79
CA ILE A 11 29.91 -20.89 -13.53
C ILE A 11 28.59 -20.07 -13.59
N SER A 12 27.43 -20.51 -13.12
CA SER A 12 26.99 -20.24 -11.74
C SER A 12 25.64 -20.92 -11.49
N GLN A 13 25.58 -21.69 -10.40
CA GLN A 13 24.34 -22.18 -9.82
C GLN A 13 23.80 -21.10 -8.88
N THR A 14 22.52 -20.74 -8.98
CA THR A 14 21.75 -20.15 -7.87
C THR A 14 20.35 -20.74 -7.85
N VAL A 15 20.22 -21.79 -7.04
CA VAL A 15 19.06 -22.23 -6.26
C VAL A 15 17.75 -21.47 -6.50
N THR A 16 16.79 -22.12 -7.16
CA THR A 16 15.36 -21.90 -6.90
C THR A 16 14.84 -23.07 -6.08
N LYS A 17 14.62 -22.81 -4.79
CA LYS A 17 14.12 -23.78 -3.82
C LYS A 17 12.65 -24.08 -4.15
N SER A 18 12.43 -25.16 -4.90
CA SER A 18 11.13 -25.82 -5.01
C SER A 18 10.74 -26.33 -3.62
N SER A 19 9.83 -25.66 -2.92
CA SER A 19 9.20 -26.25 -1.74
C SER A 19 8.07 -27.14 -2.19
N SER A 20 8.40 -28.43 -2.24
CA SER A 20 7.48 -29.55 -2.34
C SER A 20 6.40 -29.46 -1.26
N GLN A 21 5.13 -29.49 -1.68
CA GLN A 21 4.01 -29.82 -0.81
C GLN A 21 4.17 -31.29 -0.38
N SER A 22 4.69 -31.51 0.83
CA SER A 22 4.72 -32.83 1.46
C SER A 22 3.69 -32.82 2.58
N SER A 23 2.57 -33.48 2.33
CA SER A 23 1.51 -33.72 3.30
C SER A 23 2.05 -34.61 4.42
N SER A 24 2.22 -34.06 5.62
CA SER A 24 2.48 -34.83 6.84
C SER A 24 1.53 -34.35 7.93
N LYS A 25 0.46 -35.12 8.12
CA LYS A 25 -0.50 -35.00 9.22
C LYS A 25 0.28 -35.07 10.53
N THR A 26 0.49 -33.93 11.18
CA THR A 26 1.09 -33.84 12.52
C THR A 26 0.20 -32.96 13.38
N ASN A 27 -0.17 -33.45 14.56
CA ASN A 27 -0.91 -32.73 15.58
C ASN A 27 -0.03 -31.60 16.13
N GLN A 28 0.13 -30.52 15.38
CA GLN A 28 0.74 -29.29 15.87
C GLN A 28 -0.35 -28.39 16.47
N PRO A 29 -0.16 -27.82 17.68
CA PRO A 29 -0.98 -26.71 18.12
C PRO A 29 -0.92 -25.59 17.06
N PRO A 30 -1.98 -24.79 16.89
CA PRO A 30 -2.05 -23.78 15.85
C PRO A 30 -0.80 -22.90 15.92
N PRO A 31 -0.17 -22.59 14.76
CA PRO A 31 1.04 -21.78 14.76
C PRO A 31 0.76 -20.46 15.49
N PRO A 32 1.70 -19.95 16.32
CA PRO A 32 1.58 -18.63 16.90
C PRO A 32 1.37 -17.61 15.77
N PRO A 33 0.62 -16.52 16.01
CA PRO A 33 0.31 -15.56 14.97
C PRO A 33 1.62 -15.05 14.37
N VAL A 34 1.87 -15.44 13.12
CA VAL A 34 2.99 -14.90 12.35
C VAL A 34 2.84 -13.38 12.37
N PRO A 35 3.90 -12.62 12.74
CA PRO A 35 3.87 -11.18 12.59
C PRO A 35 3.50 -10.90 11.13
N ARG A 36 2.31 -10.32 10.91
CA ARG A 36 1.89 -9.92 9.57
C ARG A 36 3.00 -9.01 9.04
N HIS A 37 3.74 -9.51 8.05
CA HIS A 37 4.84 -8.78 7.47
C HIS A 37 4.21 -7.62 6.72
N ARG A 38 4.25 -6.44 7.35
CA ARG A 38 3.70 -5.17 6.87
C ARG A 38 4.59 -4.68 5.73
N ASN A 39 4.27 -5.09 4.51
CA ASN A 39 5.02 -4.78 3.30
C ASN A 39 4.09 -4.74 2.07
N ILE A 40 4.66 -4.57 0.88
CA ILE A 40 3.91 -4.52 -0.39
C ILE A 40 3.15 -5.82 -0.71
N ASP A 41 3.53 -6.94 -0.08
CA ASP A 41 2.93 -8.25 -0.28
C ASP A 41 1.81 -8.56 0.74
N SER A 42 1.51 -7.64 1.65
CA SER A 42 0.48 -7.84 2.67
C SER A 42 -0.93 -7.91 2.07
N ASP A 43 -1.81 -8.66 2.74
CA ASP A 43 -3.22 -8.77 2.34
C ASP A 43 -3.92 -7.41 2.37
N GLU A 44 -3.54 -6.51 3.26
CA GLU A 44 -4.03 -5.13 3.32
C GLU A 44 -3.81 -4.39 1.99
N VAL A 45 -2.62 -4.53 1.40
CA VAL A 45 -2.27 -3.91 0.10
C VAL A 45 -3.12 -4.52 -1.01
N ARG A 46 -3.22 -5.86 -1.05
CA ARG A 46 -4.02 -6.57 -2.07
C ARG A 46 -5.50 -6.21 -2.00
N VAL A 47 -6.06 -6.14 -0.79
CA VAL A 47 -7.46 -5.75 -0.57
C VAL A 47 -7.67 -4.30 -0.99
N MET A 48 -6.77 -3.39 -0.58
CA MET A 48 -6.86 -1.98 -0.95
C MET A 48 -6.80 -1.78 -2.47
N GLN A 49 -5.87 -2.45 -3.16
CA GLN A 49 -5.80 -2.43 -4.63
C GLN A 49 -7.07 -2.98 -5.28
N LYS A 50 -7.61 -4.09 -4.76
CA LYS A 50 -8.83 -4.71 -5.29
C LYS A 50 -10.07 -3.85 -5.08
N VAL A 51 -10.18 -3.17 -3.93
CA VAL A 51 -11.32 -2.27 -3.65
C VAL A 51 -11.24 -1.03 -4.54
N LEU A 52 -10.04 -0.53 -4.78
CA LEU A 52 -9.81 0.70 -5.54
C LEU A 52 -9.65 0.47 -7.04
N SER A 53 -9.51 -0.77 -7.53
CA SER A 53 -9.23 -1.07 -8.94
C SER A 53 -10.24 -0.49 -9.93
N ASN A 54 -11.48 -0.27 -9.50
CA ASN A 54 -12.53 0.33 -10.32
C ASN A 54 -12.46 1.86 -10.36
N GLU A 55 -11.79 2.48 -9.38
CA GLU A 55 -11.68 3.93 -9.22
C GLU A 55 -10.28 4.43 -9.67
N ILE A 56 -9.22 3.71 -9.32
CA ILE A 56 -7.81 4.07 -9.54
C ILE A 56 -6.94 2.81 -9.65
N ASN A 57 -5.96 2.84 -10.54
CA ASN A 57 -4.84 1.89 -10.51
C ASN A 57 -3.72 2.43 -9.60
N LEU A 58 -3.68 1.98 -8.35
CA LEU A 58 -2.58 2.27 -7.42
C LEU A 58 -1.53 1.16 -7.45
N THR A 59 -0.26 1.55 -7.41
CA THR A 59 0.83 0.58 -7.25
C THR A 59 0.84 0.02 -5.82
N ALA A 60 1.44 -1.16 -5.64
CA ALA A 60 1.53 -1.78 -4.31
C ALA A 60 2.33 -0.91 -3.33
N GLU A 61 3.35 -0.21 -3.84
CA GLU A 61 4.16 0.76 -3.11
C GLU A 61 3.34 1.96 -2.61
N GLU A 62 2.48 2.53 -3.47
CA GLU A 62 1.60 3.62 -3.07
C GLU A 62 0.61 3.19 -1.99
N CYS A 63 0.01 2.01 -2.14
CA CYS A 63 -0.88 1.44 -1.14
C CYS A 63 -0.17 1.23 0.20
N ALA A 64 1.03 0.64 0.18
CA ALA A 64 1.83 0.43 1.39
C ALA A 64 2.18 1.76 2.08
N LYS A 65 2.53 2.80 1.32
CA LYS A 65 2.82 4.14 1.87
C LYS A 65 1.62 4.76 2.60
N ILE A 66 0.40 4.58 2.07
CA ILE A 66 -0.81 5.12 2.69
C ILE A 66 -1.26 4.27 3.89
N LEU A 67 -1.07 2.95 3.81
CA LEU A 67 -1.30 2.06 4.95
C LEU A 67 -0.37 2.42 6.11
N ASP A 68 0.89 2.77 5.82
CA ASP A 68 1.85 3.18 6.83
C ASP A 68 1.39 4.44 7.60
N SER A 69 0.83 5.43 6.90
CA SER A 69 0.28 6.65 7.54
C SER A 69 -1.06 6.46 8.27
N THR A 70 -1.64 5.26 8.19
CA THR A 70 -2.95 4.93 8.77
C THR A 70 -2.88 3.75 9.73
N ASP A 71 -1.69 3.44 10.26
CA ASP A 71 -1.44 2.32 11.16
C ASP A 71 -1.88 0.96 10.59
N TRP A 72 -1.81 0.83 9.26
CA TRP A 72 -2.24 -0.34 8.50
C TRP A 72 -3.75 -0.62 8.57
N ASP A 73 -4.55 0.39 8.87
CA ASP A 73 -6.02 0.32 8.81
C ASP A 73 -6.49 0.56 7.36
N ILE A 74 -6.89 -0.52 6.69
CA ILE A 74 -7.37 -0.49 5.30
C ILE A 74 -8.53 0.49 5.13
N HIS A 75 -9.45 0.59 6.09
CA HIS A 75 -10.61 1.46 5.96
C HIS A 75 -10.20 2.93 6.01
N LYS A 76 -9.27 3.28 6.90
CA LYS A 76 -8.67 4.62 6.94
C LYS A 76 -7.89 4.93 5.67
N ALA A 77 -7.06 4.02 5.19
CA ALA A 77 -6.27 4.17 3.97
C ALA A 77 -7.16 4.42 2.72
N ILE A 78 -8.23 3.63 2.56
CA ILE A 78 -9.20 3.82 1.48
C ILE A 78 -9.85 5.20 1.56
N LYS A 79 -10.20 5.67 2.77
CA LYS A 79 -10.78 7.00 2.97
C LYS A 79 -9.79 8.12 2.57
N CYS A 80 -8.51 7.98 2.89
CA CYS A 80 -7.47 8.93 2.45
C CYS A 80 -7.42 9.03 0.93
N ILE A 81 -7.41 7.88 0.24
CA ILE A 81 -7.43 7.86 -1.24
C ILE A 81 -8.69 8.50 -1.80
N ARG A 82 -9.87 8.15 -1.26
CA ARG A 82 -11.14 8.70 -1.76
C ARG A 82 -11.24 10.19 -1.57
N LEU A 83 -10.77 10.72 -0.44
CA LEU A 83 -10.68 12.17 -0.22
C LEU A 83 -9.78 12.84 -1.27
N ARG A 84 -8.58 12.28 -1.50
CA ARG A 84 -7.66 12.77 -2.54
C ARG A 84 -8.30 12.79 -3.93
N GLN A 85 -9.05 11.74 -4.28
CA GLN A 85 -9.74 11.68 -5.58
C GLN A 85 -10.88 12.68 -5.68
N GLN A 86 -11.69 12.81 -4.63
CA GLN A 86 -12.80 13.75 -4.62
C GLN A 86 -12.29 15.17 -4.89
N LEU A 87 -11.17 15.56 -4.28
CA LEU A 87 -10.56 16.88 -4.52
C LEU A 87 -10.00 17.01 -5.94
N ARG A 88 -9.35 15.97 -6.48
CA ARG A 88 -8.89 15.95 -7.87
C ARG A 88 -10.03 16.13 -8.86
N SER A 89 -11.20 15.54 -8.61
CA SER A 89 -12.40 15.77 -9.42
C SER A 89 -12.87 17.23 -9.41
N HIS A 90 -12.53 17.99 -8.36
CA HIS A 90 -12.76 19.43 -8.26
C HIS A 90 -11.55 20.28 -8.70
N ASN A 91 -10.52 19.69 -9.34
CA ASN A 91 -9.25 20.34 -9.70
C ASN A 91 -8.45 20.91 -8.51
N ILE A 92 -8.73 20.44 -7.30
CA ILE A 92 -8.04 20.86 -6.08
C ILE A 92 -6.90 19.90 -5.79
N HIS A 93 -5.67 20.45 -5.81
CA HIS A 93 -4.43 19.71 -5.58
C HIS A 93 -3.83 20.16 -4.25
N VAL A 94 -4.14 19.41 -3.20
CA VAL A 94 -3.61 19.65 -1.86
C VAL A 94 -2.69 18.50 -1.51
N ASP A 95 -1.49 18.81 -1.06
CA ASP A 95 -0.65 17.83 -0.39
C ASP A 95 -0.70 18.13 1.10
N CYS A 96 -1.43 17.30 1.84
CA CYS A 96 -1.57 17.43 3.29
C CYS A 96 -1.57 16.05 3.92
N ASP A 97 -1.42 16.01 5.24
CA ASP A 97 -1.63 14.78 5.99
C ASP A 97 -3.12 14.40 5.98
N TRP A 98 -3.48 13.56 5.00
CA TRP A 98 -4.84 13.04 4.82
C TRP A 98 -5.37 12.32 6.06
N SER A 99 -4.49 11.64 6.79
CA SER A 99 -4.83 10.88 7.99
C SER A 99 -5.22 11.83 9.12
N LYS A 100 -4.40 12.88 9.36
CA LYS A 100 -4.69 13.93 10.34
C LYS A 100 -5.95 14.74 9.97
N MET A 101 -6.08 15.10 8.69
CA MET A 101 -7.25 15.82 8.17
C MET A 101 -8.53 15.02 8.40
N LEU A 102 -8.58 13.76 7.95
CA LEU A 102 -9.74 12.90 8.15
C LEU A 102 -10.01 12.64 9.64
N SER A 103 -8.97 12.53 10.46
CA SER A 103 -9.13 12.38 11.91
C SER A 103 -9.85 13.58 12.56
N LYS A 104 -9.56 14.83 12.13
CA LYS A 104 -10.30 16.03 12.57
C LYS A 104 -11.80 15.93 12.25
N PHE A 105 -12.13 15.36 11.10
CA PHE A 105 -13.51 15.16 10.62
C PHE A 105 -14.10 13.78 10.94
N LYS A 106 -13.60 13.08 11.98
CA LYS A 106 -14.10 11.76 12.40
C LYS A 106 -14.18 10.74 11.25
N TRP A 107 -13.22 10.81 10.33
CA TRP A 107 -13.12 9.98 9.14
C TRP A 107 -14.32 10.09 8.18
N ASN A 108 -14.96 11.28 8.14
CA ASN A 108 -16.02 11.62 7.21
C ASN A 108 -15.45 12.31 5.97
N ILE A 109 -15.40 11.58 4.85
CA ILE A 109 -14.86 12.05 3.57
C ILE A 109 -15.63 13.29 3.08
N ARG A 110 -16.96 13.29 3.19
CA ARG A 110 -17.80 14.38 2.67
C ARG A 110 -17.55 15.67 3.42
N GLN A 111 -17.48 15.63 4.75
CA GLN A 111 -17.20 16.82 5.55
C GLN A 111 -15.79 17.35 5.28
N ALA A 112 -14.78 16.48 5.28
CA ALA A 112 -13.40 16.87 5.01
C ALA A 112 -13.23 17.45 3.60
N SER A 113 -13.84 16.83 2.59
CA SER A 113 -13.80 17.34 1.21
C SER A 113 -14.53 18.67 1.08
N ASN A 114 -15.72 18.82 1.66
CA ASN A 114 -16.46 20.09 1.58
C ASN A 114 -15.68 21.23 2.23
N TYR A 115 -15.01 20.96 3.36
CA TYR A 115 -14.13 21.92 4.00
C TYR A 115 -12.97 22.32 3.08
N LEU A 116 -12.24 21.34 2.53
CA LEU A 116 -11.12 21.63 1.63
C LEU A 116 -11.55 22.30 0.33
N ILE A 117 -12.73 22.00 -0.19
CA ILE A 117 -13.30 22.71 -1.33
C ILE A 117 -13.60 24.18 -0.97
N ALA A 118 -14.19 24.40 0.20
CA ALA A 118 -14.51 25.75 0.68
C ALA A 118 -13.26 26.58 0.99
N THR A 119 -12.18 25.95 1.49
CA THR A 119 -10.92 26.63 1.80
C THR A 119 -9.93 26.67 0.62
N GLN A 120 -10.37 26.27 -0.58
CA GLN A 120 -9.53 26.14 -1.79
C GLN A 120 -8.27 25.29 -1.56
N GLY A 121 -8.36 24.33 -0.64
CA GLY A 121 -7.27 23.43 -0.34
C GLY A 121 -6.20 23.98 0.59
N VAL A 122 -6.48 25.07 1.31
CA VAL A 122 -5.63 25.50 2.43
C VAL A 122 -6.02 24.67 3.66
N PRO A 123 -5.20 23.69 4.09
CA PRO A 123 -5.34 23.14 5.42
C PRO A 123 -4.97 24.26 6.40
N GLU A 124 -5.85 24.59 7.34
CA GLU A 124 -5.53 25.54 8.41
C GLU A 124 -4.39 24.94 9.25
N ASP A 125 -3.16 25.33 8.88
CA ASP A 125 -1.97 25.13 9.68
C ASP A 125 -2.20 25.94 10.95
N THR A 126 -2.40 25.19 12.03
CA THR A 126 -2.86 25.73 13.29
C THR A 126 -1.65 26.40 13.92
N THR A 127 -1.47 27.68 13.60
CA THR A 127 -1.02 28.74 14.51
C THR A 127 -0.49 28.21 15.85
N GLU A 128 0.83 28.07 15.96
CA GLU A 128 1.50 28.19 17.25
C GLU A 128 1.23 29.61 17.79
N VAL A 129 0.71 29.68 19.02
CA VAL A 129 0.62 30.89 19.85
C VAL A 129 1.51 30.74 21.07
#